data_AF-A0A847FI85-F1
#
_entry.id   AF-A0A847FI85-F1
#
_cell.length_a   1.000
_cell.length_b   1.000
_cell.length_c   1.000
_cell.angle_alpha   90.00
_cell.angle_beta   90.00
_cell.angle_gamma   90.00
#
_symmetry.space_group_name_H-M   'P 1'
#
loop_
_entity.id
_entity.type
_entity.pdbx_description
1 polymer ?
#
loop_
_entity_poly.entity_id
_entity_poly.type
_entity_poly.pdbx_seq_one_letter_code
_entity_poly.pdbx_strand_id
1 'polypeptide(L)'
;MKKPPSKWGLASLAVLFLALSIIIAGCAPFGSSARLRVTNAGTVPIQNLVILFPDERIEFGDVPAGATTEYKTASSGVYSYAAYSFDLAGSNVGQPVIDWVGEEPMEGEAFTYVIDLDPSREPVFLIQLHEVKRDE
;
A
#
# COMPACT_ATOMS: atom_id res chain seq x y z
N MET A 1 72.16 25.17 -18.36
CA MET A 1 71.08 24.19 -18.62
C MET A 1 69.95 24.44 -17.62
N LYS A 2 68.73 24.77 -18.09
CA LYS A 2 67.54 24.96 -17.24
C LYS A 2 66.55 23.82 -17.51
N LYS A 3 66.19 23.04 -16.48
CA LYS A 3 65.11 22.04 -16.55
C LYS A 3 63.77 22.74 -16.33
N PRO A 4 62.72 22.49 -17.13
CA PRO A 4 61.39 22.99 -16.81
C PRO A 4 60.76 22.14 -15.70
N PRO A 5 59.94 22.72 -14.80
CA PRO A 5 59.22 21.95 -13.81
C PRO A 5 58.05 21.19 -14.46
N SER A 6 57.88 19.93 -14.08
CA SER A 6 56.79 19.05 -14.53
C SER A 6 55.44 19.51 -13.96
N LYS A 7 54.54 19.94 -14.83
CA LYS A 7 53.12 20.20 -14.50
C LYS A 7 52.29 18.92 -14.64
N TRP A 8 52.60 17.87 -13.88
CA TRP A 8 51.92 16.57 -13.98
C TRP A 8 51.50 16.06 -12.60
N GLY A 9 50.88 16.92 -11.79
CA GLY A 9 50.41 16.56 -10.44
C GLY A 9 49.00 17.03 -10.09
N LEU A 10 48.33 17.78 -10.97
CA LEU A 10 47.03 18.38 -10.66
C LEU A 10 45.88 17.86 -11.54
N ALA A 11 46.17 17.11 -12.60
CA ALA A 11 45.14 16.59 -13.50
C ALA A 11 44.42 15.33 -12.96
N SER A 12 45.01 14.62 -11.99
CA SER A 12 44.45 13.34 -11.52
C SER A 12 43.48 13.45 -10.35
N LEU A 13 43.33 14.63 -9.71
CA LEU A 13 42.43 14.78 -8.56
C LEU A 13 41.02 15.30 -8.95
N ALA A 14 40.91 15.98 -10.10
CA ALA A 14 39.62 16.52 -10.57
C ALA A 14 38.72 15.47 -11.23
N VAL A 15 39.29 14.38 -11.77
CA VAL A 15 38.52 13.30 -12.40
C VAL A 15 37.90 12.36 -11.36
N LEU A 16 38.50 12.24 -10.17
CA LEU A 16 37.96 11.40 -9.09
C LEU A 16 36.79 12.07 -8.34
N PHE A 17 36.73 13.40 -8.32
CA PHE A 17 35.63 14.14 -7.70
C PHE A 17 34.40 14.30 -8.59
N LEU A 18 34.53 14.17 -9.92
CA LEU A 18 33.38 14.25 -10.85
C LEU A 18 32.58 12.93 -10.94
N ALA A 19 33.13 11.82 -10.43
CA ALA A 19 32.44 10.53 -10.38
C ALA A 19 31.58 10.32 -9.12
N LEU A 20 31.68 11.22 -8.11
CA LEU A 20 31.02 11.05 -6.80
C LEU A 20 29.75 11.90 -6.63
N SER A 21 29.14 12.38 -7.73
CA SER A 21 27.97 13.26 -7.67
C SER A 21 26.67 12.65 -8.21
N ILE A 22 26.67 11.38 -8.64
CA ILE A 22 25.52 10.74 -9.32
C ILE A 22 24.96 9.57 -8.48
N ILE A 23 24.77 9.73 -7.16
CA ILE A 23 24.10 8.70 -6.34
C ILE A 23 23.01 9.30 -5.43
N ILE A 24 22.55 10.54 -5.66
CA ILE A 24 21.51 11.15 -4.80
C ILE A 24 20.32 11.70 -5.61
N ALA A 25 19.91 10.99 -6.65
CA ALA A 25 18.66 11.28 -7.37
C ALA A 25 17.84 10.00 -7.53
N GLY A 26 17.47 9.42 -6.39
CA GLY A 26 16.59 8.26 -6.30
C GLY A 26 15.79 8.25 -5.01
N CYS A 27 15.47 9.43 -4.46
CA CYS A 27 14.41 9.53 -3.46
C CYS A 27 13.09 9.62 -4.24
N ALA A 28 12.60 8.49 -4.74
CA ALA A 28 11.19 8.41 -5.08
C ALA A 28 10.43 8.57 -3.75
N PRO A 29 9.41 9.42 -3.66
CA PRO A 29 8.59 9.48 -2.47
C PRO A 29 8.00 8.09 -2.26
N PHE A 30 8.32 7.46 -1.13
CA PHE A 30 7.64 6.26 -0.69
C PHE A 30 6.13 6.57 -0.63
N GLY A 31 5.37 5.82 -1.43
CA GLY A 31 3.91 5.89 -1.52
C GLY A 31 3.38 7.12 -2.27
N SER A 32 3.07 6.98 -3.56
CA SER A 32 2.06 7.86 -4.14
C SER A 32 0.75 7.59 -3.41
N SER A 33 0.17 8.60 -2.75
CA SER A 33 -1.14 8.45 -2.12
C SER A 33 -2.12 7.87 -3.12
N ALA A 34 -2.67 6.70 -2.82
CA ALA A 34 -3.67 6.03 -3.64
C ALA A 34 -5.06 6.28 -3.05
N ARG A 35 -6.09 5.91 -3.81
CA ARG A 35 -7.47 5.91 -3.34
C ARG A 35 -8.00 4.49 -3.30
N LEU A 36 -8.71 4.15 -2.25
CA LEU A 36 -9.34 2.85 -2.06
C LEU A 36 -10.84 3.02 -1.85
N ARG A 37 -11.64 2.22 -2.53
CA ARG A 37 -13.05 1.98 -2.19
C ARG A 37 -13.32 0.49 -2.05
N VAL A 38 -14.45 0.16 -1.46
CA VAL A 38 -14.87 -1.22 -1.21
C VAL A 38 -16.17 -1.50 -1.91
N THR A 39 -16.27 -2.64 -2.57
CA THR A 39 -17.53 -3.26 -2.98
C THR A 39 -17.79 -4.46 -2.09
N ASN A 40 -18.90 -4.42 -1.34
CA ASN A 40 -19.41 -5.59 -0.66
C ASN A 40 -20.21 -6.42 -1.66
N ALA A 41 -19.60 -7.45 -2.24
CA ALA A 41 -20.24 -8.39 -3.15
C ALA A 41 -21.10 -9.44 -2.44
N GLY A 42 -21.06 -9.46 -1.09
CA GLY A 42 -21.82 -10.37 -0.26
C GLY A 42 -23.30 -10.03 -0.14
N THR A 43 -24.04 -10.95 0.47
CA THR A 43 -25.49 -10.81 0.71
C THR A 43 -25.82 -10.22 2.08
N VAL A 44 -24.82 -9.98 2.93
CA VAL A 44 -25.00 -9.40 4.27
C VAL A 44 -24.27 -8.06 4.37
N PRO A 45 -24.80 -7.09 5.16
CA PRO A 45 -24.10 -5.84 5.41
C PRO A 45 -22.85 -6.09 6.26
N ILE A 46 -21.80 -5.30 6.02
CA ILE A 46 -20.60 -5.25 6.86
C ILE A 46 -20.73 -4.01 7.73
N GLN A 47 -20.71 -4.17 9.05
CA GLN A 47 -20.82 -3.05 9.99
C GLN A 47 -19.44 -2.57 10.43
N ASN A 48 -19.24 -1.26 10.51
CA ASN A 48 -18.00 -0.63 10.99
C ASN A 48 -16.72 -1.21 10.34
N LEU A 49 -16.73 -1.41 9.02
CA LEU A 49 -15.58 -1.94 8.29
C LEU A 49 -14.37 -1.02 8.42
N VAL A 50 -13.23 -1.62 8.77
CA VAL A 50 -11.90 -1.00 8.74
C VAL A 50 -10.97 -1.93 7.98
N ILE A 51 -10.29 -1.38 6.98
CA ILE A 51 -9.19 -2.05 6.26
C ILE A 51 -7.88 -1.68 6.94
N LEU A 52 -7.04 -2.69 7.17
CA LEU A 52 -5.79 -2.58 7.90
C LEU A 52 -4.62 -2.94 6.97
N PHE A 53 -3.74 -1.96 6.76
CA PHE A 53 -2.44 -2.09 6.11
C PHE A 53 -1.33 -2.03 7.18
N PRO A 54 -0.06 -2.34 6.83
CA PRO A 54 1.04 -2.38 7.79
C PRO A 54 1.14 -1.12 8.67
N ASP A 55 1.03 0.06 8.06
CA ASP A 55 1.21 1.36 8.71
C ASP A 55 -0.04 2.27 8.66
N GLU A 56 -1.17 1.75 8.17
CA GLU A 56 -2.37 2.55 7.94
C GLU A 56 -3.66 1.79 8.28
N ARG A 57 -4.65 2.52 8.79
CA ARG A 57 -6.01 2.04 9.05
C ARG A 57 -6.99 2.93 8.30
N ILE A 58 -7.83 2.32 7.48
CA ILE A 58 -8.80 3.04 6.65
C ILE A 58 -10.20 2.60 7.07
N GLU A 59 -10.90 3.47 7.79
CA GLU A 59 -12.26 3.24 8.25
C GLU A 59 -13.23 3.48 7.10
N PHE A 60 -14.06 2.51 6.72
CA PHE A 60 -15.14 2.66 5.74
C PHE A 60 -16.50 2.83 6.40
N GLY A 61 -16.67 2.35 7.63
CA GLY A 61 -17.97 2.35 8.32
C GLY A 61 -18.87 1.25 7.78
N ASP A 62 -20.18 1.48 7.80
CA ASP A 62 -21.13 0.48 7.31
C ASP A 62 -21.10 0.39 5.78
N VAL A 63 -20.98 -0.83 5.28
CA VAL A 63 -21.04 -1.15 3.85
C VAL A 63 -22.22 -2.11 3.60
N PRO A 64 -23.36 -1.60 3.10
CA PRO A 64 -24.52 -2.44 2.79
C PRO A 64 -24.18 -3.57 1.82
N ALA A 65 -24.96 -4.64 1.87
CA ALA A 65 -24.85 -5.75 0.91
C ALA A 65 -25.04 -5.25 -0.52
N GLY A 66 -24.15 -5.67 -1.43
CA GLY A 66 -24.16 -5.26 -2.84
C GLY A 66 -23.74 -3.81 -3.11
N ALA A 67 -23.33 -3.04 -2.10
CA ALA A 67 -22.98 -1.63 -2.27
C ALA A 67 -21.48 -1.43 -2.53
N THR A 68 -21.18 -0.32 -3.22
CA THR A 68 -19.82 0.22 -3.37
C THR A 68 -19.70 1.53 -2.61
N THR A 69 -18.64 1.68 -1.82
CA THR A 69 -18.38 2.90 -1.05
C THR A 69 -17.83 4.02 -1.93
N GLU A 70 -17.84 5.23 -1.37
CA GLU A 70 -16.96 6.31 -1.86
C GLU A 70 -15.49 5.95 -1.66
N TYR A 71 -14.61 6.61 -2.43
CA TYR A 71 -13.16 6.50 -2.26
C TYR A 71 -12.70 7.15 -0.95
N LYS A 72 -11.70 6.54 -0.34
CA LYS A 72 -10.90 7.09 0.76
C LYS A 72 -9.43 7.09 0.38
N THR A 73 -8.68 8.03 0.94
CA THR A 73 -7.23 8.09 0.75
C THR A 73 -6.55 6.93 1.46
N ALA A 74 -5.61 6.30 0.77
CA ALA A 74 -4.65 5.34 1.30
C ALA A 74 -3.26 5.99 1.17
N SER A 75 -2.82 6.64 2.23
CA SER A 75 -1.61 7.46 2.28
C SER A 75 -0.36 6.62 2.12
N SER A 76 -0.39 5.39 2.63
CA SER A 76 0.70 4.42 2.50
C SER A 76 0.58 3.55 1.24
N GLY A 77 -0.38 3.87 0.36
CA GLY A 77 -0.72 3.08 -0.82
C GLY A 77 -1.68 1.92 -0.52
N VAL A 78 -2.04 1.16 -1.55
CA VAL A 78 -2.99 0.03 -1.47
C VAL A 78 -2.22 -1.27 -1.73
N TYR A 79 -2.43 -2.28 -0.90
CA TYR A 79 -1.76 -3.57 -1.03
C TYR A 79 -2.61 -4.56 -1.86
N SER A 80 -2.04 -5.71 -2.22
CA SER A 80 -2.80 -6.75 -2.96
C SER A 80 -3.73 -7.57 -2.05
N TYR A 81 -3.58 -7.41 -0.73
CA TYR A 81 -4.42 -8.00 0.30
C TYR A 81 -4.53 -7.07 1.52
N ALA A 82 -5.44 -7.39 2.45
CA ALA A 82 -5.61 -6.62 3.67
C ALA A 82 -6.01 -7.49 4.87
N ALA A 83 -5.70 -6.98 6.05
CA ALA A 83 -6.38 -7.36 7.27
C ALA A 83 -7.68 -6.54 7.40
N TYR A 84 -8.64 -7.10 8.12
CA TYR A 84 -9.96 -6.48 8.30
C TYR A 84 -10.33 -6.40 9.77
N SER A 85 -11.07 -5.36 10.13
CA SER A 85 -11.82 -5.28 11.38
C SER A 85 -13.24 -4.82 11.07
N PHE A 86 -14.23 -5.48 11.67
CA PHE A 86 -15.64 -5.20 11.46
C PHE A 86 -16.48 -5.72 12.62
N ASP A 87 -17.71 -5.26 12.76
CA ASP A 87 -18.62 -5.73 13.79
C ASP A 87 -19.50 -6.88 13.29
N LEU A 88 -19.59 -7.95 14.08
CA LEU A 88 -20.44 -9.09 13.83
C LEU A 88 -21.09 -9.54 15.14
N ALA A 89 -22.42 -9.65 15.14
CA ALA A 89 -23.20 -10.04 16.32
C ALA A 89 -22.89 -9.21 17.58
N GLY A 90 -22.62 -7.91 17.42
CA GLY A 90 -22.31 -6.99 18.52
C GLY A 90 -20.88 -7.07 19.08
N SER A 91 -20.01 -7.86 18.45
CA SER A 91 -18.58 -7.93 18.80
C SER A 91 -17.72 -7.45 17.63
N ASN A 92 -16.62 -6.77 17.94
CA ASN A 92 -15.62 -6.44 16.92
C ASN A 92 -14.77 -7.68 16.61
N VAL A 93 -14.74 -8.07 15.34
CA VAL A 93 -13.96 -9.17 14.80
C VAL A 93 -12.76 -8.59 14.06
N GLY A 94 -11.57 -9.15 14.33
CA GLY A 94 -10.36 -8.85 13.58
C GLY A 94 -9.91 -10.09 12.79
N GLN A 95 -9.65 -9.92 11.49
CA GLN A 95 -9.03 -10.93 10.63
C GLN A 95 -7.62 -10.46 10.26
N PRO A 96 -6.57 -10.95 10.96
CA PRO A 96 -5.20 -10.54 10.70
C PRO A 96 -4.67 -11.16 9.41
N VAL A 97 -3.64 -10.53 8.85
CA VAL A 97 -2.79 -11.19 7.85
C VAL A 97 -1.57 -11.77 8.58
N ILE A 98 -1.10 -12.93 8.12
CA ILE A 98 -0.09 -13.75 8.80
C ILE A 98 1.31 -13.13 8.66
N ASP A 99 1.60 -12.47 7.54
CA ASP A 99 2.88 -11.78 7.31
C ASP A 99 2.72 -10.66 6.27
N TRP A 100 3.41 -9.54 6.49
CA TRP A 100 3.50 -8.38 5.58
C TRP A 100 4.93 -8.15 5.07
N VAL A 101 5.89 -8.95 5.54
CA VAL A 101 7.31 -8.74 5.26
C VAL A 101 7.59 -8.89 3.77
N GLY A 102 8.13 -7.82 3.18
CA GLY A 102 8.50 -7.77 1.77
C GLY A 102 7.37 -7.37 0.82
N GLU A 103 6.18 -7.08 1.34
CA GLU A 103 5.11 -6.51 0.53
C GLU A 103 5.32 -5.03 0.24
N GLU A 104 4.99 -4.63 -0.97
CA GLU A 104 4.99 -3.25 -1.40
C GLU A 104 3.57 -2.84 -1.83
N PRO A 105 3.19 -1.56 -1.66
CA PRO A 105 1.95 -1.06 -2.23
C PRO A 105 1.91 -1.26 -3.74
N MET A 106 0.74 -1.62 -4.26
CA MET A 106 0.47 -1.77 -5.67
C MET A 106 0.63 -0.43 -6.39
N GLU A 107 1.18 -0.47 -7.61
CA GLU A 107 1.21 0.68 -8.51
C GLU A 107 -0.21 1.04 -8.98
N GLY A 108 -0.57 2.32 -8.88
CA GLY A 108 -1.84 2.88 -9.34
C GLY A 108 -2.37 4.00 -8.44
N GLU A 109 -3.38 4.73 -8.92
CA GLU A 109 -3.95 5.88 -8.21
C GLU A 109 -5.30 5.57 -7.53
N ALA A 110 -6.02 4.55 -8.00
CA ALA A 110 -7.36 4.20 -7.53
C ALA A 110 -7.61 2.70 -7.63
N PHE A 111 -8.17 2.14 -6.56
CA PHE A 111 -8.43 0.72 -6.41
C PHE A 111 -9.81 0.44 -5.82
N THR A 112 -10.39 -0.69 -6.23
CA THR A 112 -11.61 -1.25 -5.66
C THR A 112 -11.34 -2.63 -5.09
N TYR A 113 -11.52 -2.79 -3.79
CA TYR A 113 -11.56 -4.10 -3.15
C TYR A 113 -12.96 -4.70 -3.31
N VAL A 114 -13.05 -5.90 -3.87
CA VAL A 114 -14.30 -6.66 -3.93
C VAL A 114 -14.26 -7.72 -2.84
N ILE A 115 -15.07 -7.54 -1.80
CA ILE A 115 -15.06 -8.40 -0.62
C ILE A 115 -16.44 -9.00 -0.34
N ASP A 116 -16.47 -10.10 0.39
CA ASP A 116 -17.69 -10.79 0.84
C ASP A 116 -17.53 -11.19 2.30
N LEU A 117 -18.53 -10.90 3.12
CA LEU A 117 -18.65 -11.37 4.49
C LEU A 117 -19.67 -12.53 4.52
N ASP A 118 -19.23 -13.70 4.96
CA ASP A 118 -20.07 -14.88 5.11
C ASP A 118 -19.99 -15.40 6.56
N PRO A 119 -20.97 -15.06 7.41
CA PRO A 119 -21.01 -15.47 8.82
C PRO A 119 -21.12 -16.99 9.04
N SER A 120 -21.36 -17.78 8.00
CA SER A 120 -21.43 -19.24 8.09
C SER A 120 -20.06 -19.92 7.93
N ARG A 121 -19.02 -19.17 7.55
CA ARG A 121 -17.65 -19.68 7.41
C ARG A 121 -16.92 -19.74 8.74
N GLU A 122 -15.83 -20.50 8.76
CA GLU A 122 -14.90 -20.51 9.89
C GLU A 122 -14.39 -19.10 10.21
N PRO A 123 -14.08 -18.78 11.49
CA PRO A 123 -13.71 -17.43 11.92
C PRO A 123 -12.61 -16.75 11.10
N VAL A 124 -11.64 -17.51 10.61
CA VAL A 124 -10.51 -16.99 9.81
C VAL A 124 -10.85 -16.71 8.34
N PHE A 125 -12.04 -17.12 7.89
CA PHE A 125 -12.53 -16.97 6.52
C PHE A 125 -13.85 -16.21 6.44
N LEU A 126 -14.25 -15.53 7.52
CA LEU A 126 -15.50 -14.77 7.58
C LEU A 126 -15.55 -13.73 6.46
N ILE A 127 -14.47 -12.97 6.26
CA ILE A 127 -14.36 -12.01 5.17
C ILE A 127 -13.34 -12.46 4.13
N GLN A 128 -13.73 -12.45 2.87
CA GLN A 128 -12.87 -12.83 1.75
C GLN A 128 -12.68 -11.67 0.81
N LEU A 129 -11.45 -11.48 0.35
CA LEU A 129 -11.12 -10.63 -0.79
C LEU A 129 -11.20 -11.48 -2.05
N HIS A 130 -12.17 -11.19 -2.92
CA HIS A 130 -12.29 -11.87 -4.21
C HIS A 130 -11.32 -11.29 -5.23
N GLU A 131 -11.19 -9.97 -5.24
CA GLU A 131 -10.47 -9.25 -6.28
C GLU A 131 -10.06 -7.87 -5.79
N VAL A 132 -8.89 -7.42 -6.24
CA VAL A 132 -8.48 -6.02 -6.21
C VAL A 132 -8.46 -5.51 -7.64
N LYS A 133 -9.34 -4.56 -7.95
CA LYS A 133 -9.37 -3.89 -9.26
C LYS A 133 -8.57 -2.61 -9.20
N ARG A 134 -7.83 -2.32 -10.26
CA ARG A 134 -7.30 -0.98 -10.52
C ARG A 134 -8.30 -0.24 -11.41
N ASP A 135 -8.74 0.94 -10.97
CA ASP A 135 -9.84 1.69 -11.61
C ASP A 135 -9.36 2.69 -12.68
N GLU A 136 -8.33 2.35 -13.46
CA GLU A 136 -7.64 3.22 -14.46
C GLU A 136 -8.55 4.17 -15.26
#